data_AF-A0A1V2NU93-F1
#
_entry.id   AF-A0A1V2NU93-F1
#
_cell.length_a   1.000
_cell.length_b   1.000
_cell.length_c   1.000
_cell.angle_alpha   90.00
_cell.angle_beta   90.00
_cell.angle_gamma   90.00
#
_symmetry.space_group_name_H-M   'P 1'
#
loop_
_entity.id
_entity.type
_entity.pdbx_description
1 polymer ?
#
loop_
_entity_poly.entity_id
_entity_poly.type
_entity_poly.pdbx_seq_one_letter_code
_entity_poly.pdbx_strand_id
1 'polypeptide(L)'
;MRQLNARLTVVVAAVAVAAVVGGGVFAYRQGPQDSDTSASPLGGPPSASSTPTPKPTPTPTPKPSATPSGTPSVTPSTPAANGFTGPKKVKVSLSKLDAGRAPQVVHVLDRVVSGGPDQAFKAPGTNPIIAVAQAEETTFVLESREPDLVLVRTSNDGQSSEVRNVTTLVGAVDGSLAAFASQKQKSTGEQLAGSTVYAEGSAANRYKLSLPNAWNVRVIAVAAGKVFYAATPSESGVPRLYTWVPGRSSATAVKGITSPTAVSADGELVAAAETIGGAGSCSNVSELATGKKLWRTCEYMIAGFTPDKSIVIGTPAYGDGYAPLSSWLLDGKTGALLREWTGVAFREVRAEDDQHLLMEVDDGPETKGAIIRCTISTGDCERATPITPGDEFGLGG
;
A
#
# COMPACT_ATOMS: atom_id res chain seq x y z
N MET A 1 -42.66 -22.99 -38.68
CA MET A 1 -41.29 -23.36 -39.09
C MET A 1 -40.49 -22.09 -39.31
N ARG A 2 -39.72 -21.67 -38.31
CA ARG A 2 -38.85 -20.49 -38.36
C ARG A 2 -37.53 -20.92 -37.74
N GLN A 3 -36.50 -21.04 -38.56
CA GLN A 3 -35.16 -21.44 -38.14
C GLN A 3 -34.55 -20.32 -37.29
N LEU A 4 -34.23 -20.65 -36.04
CA LEU A 4 -33.36 -19.91 -35.14
C LEU A 4 -32.27 -20.87 -34.69
N ASN A 5 -31.06 -20.32 -34.53
CA ASN A 5 -29.90 -20.89 -33.83
C ASN A 5 -28.93 -21.73 -34.66
N ALA A 6 -27.77 -21.14 -34.96
CA ALA A 6 -26.47 -21.78 -34.84
C ALA A 6 -25.36 -20.74 -35.09
N ARG A 7 -24.94 -20.01 -34.05
CA ARG A 7 -23.62 -19.37 -33.91
C ARG A 7 -23.56 -18.59 -32.59
N LEU A 8 -23.44 -19.32 -31.48
CA LEU A 8 -23.01 -18.73 -30.20
C LEU A 8 -22.40 -19.83 -29.33
N THR A 9 -21.20 -20.27 -29.68
CA THR A 9 -20.34 -21.04 -28.77
C THR A 9 -18.91 -20.85 -29.26
N VAL A 10 -17.97 -20.71 -28.33
CA VAL A 10 -16.55 -20.33 -28.51
C VAL A 10 -16.34 -18.81 -28.41
N VAL A 11 -16.22 -18.30 -27.18
CA VAL A 11 -15.08 -17.54 -26.62
C VAL A 11 -15.44 -17.23 -25.15
N VAL A 12 -15.20 -18.17 -24.24
CA VAL A 12 -15.15 -17.89 -22.79
C VAL A 12 -14.02 -18.75 -22.23
N ALA A 13 -12.77 -18.28 -22.42
CA ALA A 13 -11.57 -18.91 -21.86
C ALA A 13 -10.41 -17.91 -21.71
N ALA A 14 -10.69 -16.61 -21.52
CA ALA A 14 -9.66 -15.57 -21.55
C ALA A 14 -9.81 -14.47 -20.48
N VAL A 15 -10.40 -14.76 -19.32
CA VAL A 15 -10.59 -13.75 -18.25
C VAL A 15 -9.71 -13.98 -17.00
N ALA A 16 -8.89 -15.03 -16.97
CA ALA A 16 -8.13 -15.40 -15.76
C ALA A 16 -6.66 -14.91 -15.71
N VAL A 17 -6.27 -13.81 -16.37
CA VAL A 17 -4.85 -13.36 -16.38
C VAL A 17 -4.63 -11.90 -15.94
N ALA A 18 -5.66 -11.08 -15.75
CA ALA A 18 -5.45 -9.65 -15.43
C ALA A 18 -5.35 -9.32 -13.92
N ALA A 19 -5.74 -10.21 -13.01
CA ALA A 19 -5.76 -9.92 -11.55
C ALA A 19 -4.51 -10.36 -10.77
N VAL A 20 -3.49 -10.94 -11.43
CA VAL A 20 -2.23 -11.38 -10.79
C VAL A 20 -1.07 -10.37 -10.99
N VAL A 21 -1.34 -9.25 -11.66
CA VAL A 21 -0.32 -8.33 -12.19
C VAL A 21 0.34 -7.44 -11.12
N GLY A 22 -0.23 -7.35 -9.91
CA GLY A 22 0.39 -6.62 -8.78
C GLY A 22 1.54 -7.36 -8.07
N GLY A 23 1.46 -8.70 -7.96
CA GLY A 23 2.31 -9.48 -7.05
C GLY A 23 2.82 -10.85 -7.54
N GLY A 24 2.30 -11.44 -8.63
CA GLY A 24 2.61 -12.83 -8.99
C GLY A 24 3.58 -13.06 -10.16
N VAL A 25 3.87 -12.08 -11.01
CA VAL A 25 4.56 -12.33 -12.30
C VAL A 25 6.10 -12.24 -12.26
N PHE A 26 6.72 -11.80 -11.16
CA PHE A 26 8.20 -11.66 -11.12
C PHE A 26 8.97 -12.87 -10.57
N ALA A 27 8.32 -13.95 -10.14
CA ALA A 27 9.01 -15.06 -9.46
C ALA A 27 9.71 -16.09 -10.37
N TYR A 28 9.65 -15.99 -11.72
CA TYR A 28 10.04 -17.14 -12.57
C TYR A 28 11.39 -17.09 -13.30
N ARG A 29 12.30 -16.11 -13.10
CA ARG A 29 13.53 -16.06 -13.96
C ARG A 29 14.88 -15.74 -13.31
N GLN A 30 15.04 -15.87 -12.00
CA GLN A 30 16.38 -15.74 -11.39
C GLN A 30 16.92 -17.11 -10.99
N GLY A 31 17.80 -17.67 -11.82
CA GLY A 31 18.69 -18.76 -11.39
C GLY A 31 19.73 -18.24 -10.40
N PRO A 32 20.28 -19.10 -9.53
CA PRO A 32 21.27 -18.68 -8.54
C PRO A 32 22.56 -18.20 -9.24
N GLN A 33 23.02 -16.99 -8.89
CA GLN A 33 24.36 -16.52 -9.21
C GLN A 33 25.21 -16.56 -7.93
N ASP A 34 26.30 -17.31 -7.98
CA ASP A 34 27.34 -17.33 -6.96
C ASP A 34 28.01 -15.94 -6.89
N SER A 35 28.15 -15.41 -5.69
CA SER A 35 28.79 -14.13 -5.44
C SER A 35 30.25 -14.33 -5.08
N ASP A 36 31.14 -13.96 -6.00
CA ASP A 36 32.58 -13.90 -5.77
C ASP A 36 32.93 -12.78 -4.80
N THR A 37 33.45 -13.17 -3.63
CA THR A 37 34.07 -12.29 -2.64
C THR A 37 35.45 -11.83 -3.14
N SER A 38 35.56 -10.57 -3.55
CA SER A 38 36.85 -9.86 -3.64
C SER A 38 36.91 -8.74 -2.61
N ALA A 39 37.66 -8.99 -1.54
CA ALA A 39 38.07 -7.99 -0.57
C ALA A 39 39.18 -7.09 -1.16
N SER A 40 39.17 -5.80 -0.82
CA SER A 40 40.31 -4.92 -1.01
C SER A 40 40.42 -3.88 0.11
N PRO A 41 41.65 -3.35 0.35
CA PRO A 41 42.16 -3.18 1.70
C PRO A 41 42.07 -1.75 2.25
N LEU A 42 42.21 -1.68 3.58
CA LEU A 42 42.32 -0.51 4.44
C LEU A 42 43.45 0.45 4.02
N GLY A 43 43.13 1.75 3.92
CA GLY A 43 44.09 2.85 3.83
C GLY A 43 43.71 3.97 4.80
N GLY A 44 44.64 4.31 5.69
CA GLY A 44 44.48 5.24 6.83
C GLY A 44 44.54 6.74 6.51
N PRO A 45 44.54 7.60 7.55
CA PRO A 45 44.03 8.98 7.54
C PRO A 45 45.12 10.05 7.32
N PRO A 46 44.72 11.34 7.19
CA PRO A 46 45.16 12.26 8.25
C PRO A 46 44.14 13.32 8.71
N SER A 47 44.48 13.81 9.90
CA SER A 47 43.91 14.82 10.77
C SER A 47 43.92 16.25 10.21
N ALA A 48 42.89 17.05 10.54
CA ALA A 48 43.05 18.51 10.71
C ALA A 48 41.94 19.13 11.60
N SER A 49 42.37 19.65 12.75
CA SER A 49 42.12 20.99 13.30
C SER A 49 40.68 21.47 13.54
N SER A 50 40.26 21.43 14.81
CA SER A 50 39.07 22.12 15.33
C SER A 50 39.39 23.54 15.82
N THR A 51 38.71 24.53 15.26
CA THR A 51 38.69 25.92 15.76
C THR A 51 37.49 26.12 16.70
N PRO A 52 37.66 26.66 17.91
CA PRO A 52 36.55 26.88 18.84
C PRO A 52 35.72 28.13 18.49
N THR A 53 34.41 27.95 18.31
CA THR A 53 33.42 29.01 18.12
C THR A 53 32.90 29.52 19.48
N PRO A 54 32.74 30.84 19.68
CA PRO A 54 32.37 31.42 20.97
C PRO A 54 30.96 31.07 21.44
N LYS A 55 30.87 30.93 22.77
CA LYS A 55 29.68 30.64 23.59
C LYS A 55 28.68 31.81 23.57
N PRO A 56 27.40 31.61 23.20
CA PRO A 56 26.39 32.65 23.31
C PRO A 56 26.00 32.92 24.77
N THR A 57 25.84 34.22 25.05
CA THR A 57 25.38 34.84 26.30
C THR A 57 23.95 34.39 26.68
N PRO A 58 23.66 34.08 27.95
CA PRO A 58 22.31 33.72 28.38
C PRO A 58 21.36 34.93 28.31
N THR A 59 20.32 34.81 27.50
CA THR A 59 19.16 35.70 27.47
C THR A 59 18.34 35.48 28.75
N PRO A 60 17.90 36.55 29.45
CA PRO A 60 17.10 36.44 30.67
C PRO A 60 15.74 35.79 30.40
N THR A 61 15.42 34.77 31.21
CA THR A 61 14.13 34.07 31.22
C THR A 61 13.03 35.00 31.74
N PRO A 62 11.95 35.24 30.98
CA PRO A 62 10.78 35.93 31.50
C PRO A 62 10.04 35.06 32.52
N LYS A 63 9.69 35.72 33.64
CA LYS A 63 8.88 35.23 34.76
C LYS A 63 7.53 34.65 34.27
N PRO A 64 7.12 33.44 34.71
CA PRO A 64 5.85 32.87 34.30
C PRO A 64 4.67 33.69 34.86
N SER A 65 3.80 34.13 33.96
CA SER A 65 2.48 34.67 34.27
C SER A 65 1.55 33.50 34.58
N ALA A 66 0.83 33.59 35.71
CA ALA A 66 -0.21 32.64 36.06
C ALA A 66 -1.36 32.74 35.05
N THR A 67 -1.61 31.65 34.32
CA THR A 67 -2.75 31.49 33.41
C THR A 67 -3.65 30.38 33.95
N PRO A 68 -4.98 30.53 33.88
CA PRO A 68 -5.89 29.77 34.73
C PRO A 68 -6.02 28.29 34.37
N SER A 69 -6.30 27.55 35.44
CA SER A 69 -6.60 26.13 35.53
C SER A 69 -7.79 25.70 34.67
N GLY A 70 -7.62 24.59 33.94
CA GLY A 70 -8.69 23.63 33.71
C GLY A 70 -9.11 23.36 32.27
N THR A 71 -8.22 22.84 31.43
CA THR A 71 -8.63 21.99 30.28
C THR A 71 -8.11 20.58 30.55
N PRO A 72 -8.97 19.53 30.55
CA PRO A 72 -8.51 18.16 30.75
C PRO A 72 -7.55 17.78 29.61
N SER A 73 -6.28 17.65 29.96
CA SER A 73 -5.27 17.06 29.08
C SER A 73 -5.58 15.57 28.97
N VAL A 74 -6.21 15.18 27.87
CA VAL A 74 -6.27 13.78 27.45
C VAL A 74 -4.86 13.44 27.00
N THR A 75 -4.02 13.00 27.93
CA THR A 75 -2.76 12.34 27.60
C THR A 75 -3.13 11.06 26.85
N PRO A 76 -2.72 10.86 25.59
CA PRO A 76 -2.92 9.59 24.92
C PRO A 76 -2.14 8.54 25.70
N SER A 77 -2.85 7.75 26.50
CA SER A 77 -2.27 6.60 27.17
C SER A 77 -1.80 5.63 26.09
N THR A 78 -0.50 5.49 25.95
CA THR A 78 0.13 4.46 25.12
C THR A 78 -0.51 3.11 25.49
N PRO A 79 -1.21 2.42 24.57
CA PRO A 79 -1.73 1.09 24.87
C PRO A 79 -0.56 0.19 25.27
N ALA A 80 -0.61 -0.32 26.50
CA ALA A 80 0.36 -1.32 26.94
C ALA A 80 0.29 -2.51 25.98
N ALA A 81 1.45 -3.03 25.56
CA ALA A 81 1.62 -4.20 24.69
C ALA A 81 1.08 -5.53 25.30
N ASN A 82 0.21 -5.46 26.29
CA ASN A 82 -0.37 -6.58 27.03
C ASN A 82 -1.89 -6.75 26.76
N GLY A 83 -2.36 -6.32 25.58
CA GLY A 83 -3.79 -6.18 25.26
C GLY A 83 -4.41 -7.26 24.37
N PHE A 84 -3.67 -8.27 23.93
CA PHE A 84 -4.23 -9.34 23.08
C PHE A 84 -4.94 -10.40 23.92
N THR A 85 -6.23 -10.64 23.65
CA THR A 85 -7.06 -11.62 24.37
C THR A 85 -7.80 -12.53 23.39
N GLY A 86 -7.96 -13.82 23.68
CA GLY A 86 -8.71 -14.75 22.81
C GLY A 86 -7.84 -15.54 21.82
N PRO A 87 -8.43 -16.32 20.90
CA PRO A 87 -7.72 -17.36 20.15
C PRO A 87 -6.76 -16.79 19.10
N LYS A 88 -5.48 -17.18 19.15
CA LYS A 88 -4.45 -16.73 18.20
C LYS A 88 -4.83 -16.97 16.72
N LYS A 89 -5.64 -18.01 16.47
CA LYS A 89 -6.19 -18.34 15.16
C LYS A 89 -7.71 -18.18 15.17
N VAL A 90 -8.24 -17.38 14.25
CA VAL A 90 -9.66 -17.06 14.11
C VAL A 90 -10.16 -17.62 12.78
N LYS A 91 -11.27 -18.36 12.83
CA LYS A 91 -11.95 -18.85 11.62
C LYS A 91 -13.09 -17.90 11.28
N VAL A 92 -12.98 -17.22 10.14
CA VAL A 92 -14.00 -16.33 9.58
C VAL A 92 -14.99 -17.16 8.77
N SER A 93 -16.26 -16.76 8.84
CA SER A 93 -17.33 -17.28 7.99
C SER A 93 -18.23 -16.11 7.64
N LEU A 94 -18.13 -15.62 6.40
CA LEU A 94 -18.72 -14.35 5.98
C LEU A 94 -20.24 -14.28 6.22
N SER A 95 -20.94 -15.40 5.96
CA SER A 95 -22.39 -15.53 6.18
C SER A 95 -22.81 -15.49 7.66
N LYS A 96 -21.89 -15.69 8.61
CA LYS A 96 -22.16 -15.74 10.06
C LYS A 96 -21.77 -14.46 10.80
N LEU A 97 -21.10 -13.53 10.14
CA LEU A 97 -20.71 -12.27 10.75
C LEU A 97 -21.96 -11.38 10.97
N ASP A 98 -21.98 -10.60 12.04
CA ASP A 98 -23.00 -9.58 12.23
C ASP A 98 -22.73 -8.35 11.36
N ALA A 99 -23.75 -7.53 11.12
CA ALA A 99 -23.53 -6.22 10.53
C ALA A 99 -22.85 -5.30 11.55
N GLY A 100 -21.83 -4.58 11.12
CA GLY A 100 -20.99 -3.75 11.95
C GLY A 100 -20.94 -2.29 11.51
N ARG A 101 -19.87 -1.61 11.93
CA ARG A 101 -19.58 -0.23 11.52
C ARG A 101 -19.05 -0.19 10.08
N ALA A 102 -19.50 0.78 9.29
CA ALA A 102 -18.99 1.03 7.94
C ALA A 102 -17.50 1.45 7.96
N PRO A 103 -16.72 1.17 6.90
CA PRO A 103 -15.31 1.56 6.84
C PRO A 103 -15.13 3.08 7.00
N GLN A 104 -14.08 3.48 7.71
CA GLN A 104 -13.72 4.88 8.01
C GLN A 104 -12.60 5.42 7.14
N VAL A 105 -12.15 4.60 6.20
CA VAL A 105 -11.14 4.92 5.21
C VAL A 105 -11.75 4.76 3.82
N VAL A 106 -11.13 5.40 2.82
CA VAL A 106 -11.62 5.42 1.43
C VAL A 106 -11.83 4.00 0.92
N HIS A 107 -13.03 3.65 0.50
CA HIS A 107 -13.40 2.35 -0.06
C HIS A 107 -14.40 2.52 -1.20
N VAL A 108 -14.67 1.45 -1.94
CA VAL A 108 -15.67 1.45 -3.00
C VAL A 108 -16.74 0.37 -2.76
N LEU A 109 -18.00 0.73 -3.00
CA LEU A 109 -19.15 -0.18 -3.03
C LEU A 109 -20.09 0.23 -4.18
N ASP A 110 -20.40 -0.68 -5.10
CA ASP A 110 -21.24 -0.43 -6.28
C ASP A 110 -20.80 0.80 -7.08
N ARG A 111 -19.47 0.96 -7.21
CA ARG A 111 -18.79 2.14 -7.80
C ARG A 111 -18.96 3.44 -7.02
N VAL A 112 -19.53 3.41 -5.83
CA VAL A 112 -19.60 4.56 -4.92
C VAL A 112 -18.36 4.56 -4.04
N VAL A 113 -17.50 5.56 -4.24
CA VAL A 113 -16.33 5.84 -3.40
C VAL A 113 -16.81 6.55 -2.14
N SER A 114 -16.42 6.08 -0.96
CA SER A 114 -16.86 6.59 0.35
C SER A 114 -15.76 6.45 1.40
N GLY A 115 -15.93 7.07 2.57
CA GLY A 115 -15.01 6.90 3.71
C GLY A 115 -13.78 7.80 3.72
N GLY A 116 -13.66 8.76 2.79
CA GLY A 116 -12.68 9.85 2.88
C GLY A 116 -13.28 11.14 3.46
N PRO A 117 -12.56 12.27 3.35
CA PRO A 117 -12.99 13.55 3.90
C PRO A 117 -14.22 14.15 3.19
N ASP A 118 -14.48 13.71 1.96
CA ASP A 118 -15.56 14.20 1.11
C ASP A 118 -16.83 13.35 1.19
N GLN A 119 -17.90 13.89 0.61
CA GLN A 119 -19.13 13.15 0.38
C GLN A 119 -18.89 11.94 -0.55
N ALA A 120 -19.72 10.90 -0.37
CA ALA A 120 -19.76 9.75 -1.27
C ALA A 120 -19.84 10.17 -2.75
N PHE A 121 -18.96 9.61 -3.58
CA PHE A 121 -18.83 9.93 -4.99
C PHE A 121 -19.12 8.70 -5.86
N LYS A 122 -20.04 8.81 -6.82
CA LYS A 122 -20.32 7.72 -7.76
C LYS A 122 -19.39 7.80 -8.97
N ALA A 123 -18.48 6.85 -9.08
CA ALA A 123 -17.55 6.78 -10.20
C ALA A 123 -18.29 6.59 -11.54
N PRO A 124 -18.03 7.44 -12.55
CA PRO A 124 -18.68 7.32 -13.86
C PRO A 124 -18.20 6.08 -14.60
N GLY A 125 -18.97 5.60 -15.59
CA GLY A 125 -18.56 4.46 -16.44
C GLY A 125 -18.95 3.09 -15.87
N THR A 126 -18.45 2.03 -16.54
CA THR A 126 -18.79 0.61 -16.24
C THR A 126 -17.56 -0.29 -16.15
N ASN A 127 -16.36 0.25 -16.31
CA ASN A 127 -15.12 -0.54 -16.30
C ASN A 127 -14.78 -0.98 -14.88
N PRO A 128 -14.19 -2.18 -14.67
CA PRO A 128 -13.77 -2.61 -13.34
C PRO A 128 -12.87 -1.58 -12.66
N ILE A 129 -13.18 -1.27 -11.40
CA ILE A 129 -12.37 -0.38 -10.57
C ILE A 129 -11.29 -1.21 -9.91
N ILE A 130 -10.04 -0.82 -10.11
CA ILE A 130 -8.85 -1.47 -9.56
C ILE A 130 -8.44 -0.83 -8.24
N ALA A 131 -8.48 0.50 -8.16
CA ALA A 131 -8.13 1.24 -6.96
C ALA A 131 -8.87 2.59 -6.93
N VAL A 132 -9.05 3.12 -5.72
CA VAL A 132 -9.62 4.45 -5.49
C VAL A 132 -8.80 5.18 -4.45
N ALA A 133 -8.69 6.50 -4.60
CA ALA A 133 -8.12 7.38 -3.59
C ALA A 133 -8.92 8.69 -3.57
N GLN A 134 -8.91 9.38 -2.43
CA GLN A 134 -9.45 10.74 -2.32
C GLN A 134 -8.35 11.64 -1.78
N ALA A 135 -8.20 12.82 -2.37
CA ALA A 135 -7.30 13.83 -1.88
C ALA A 135 -7.89 15.23 -2.05
N GLU A 136 -7.95 15.98 -0.95
CA GLU A 136 -8.59 17.29 -0.86
C GLU A 136 -9.99 17.29 -1.49
N GLU A 137 -10.16 17.85 -2.70
CA GLU A 137 -11.44 17.98 -3.42
C GLU A 137 -11.50 17.11 -4.68
N THR A 138 -10.61 16.12 -4.80
CA THR A 138 -10.49 15.27 -5.99
C THR A 138 -10.62 13.80 -5.62
N THR A 139 -11.51 13.11 -6.32
CA THR A 139 -11.61 11.65 -6.29
C THR A 139 -10.86 11.05 -7.47
N PHE A 140 -10.04 10.05 -7.18
CA PHE A 140 -9.20 9.32 -8.12
C PHE A 140 -9.73 7.89 -8.25
N VAL A 141 -10.06 7.47 -9.47
CA VAL A 141 -10.57 6.13 -9.77
C VAL A 141 -9.69 5.51 -10.83
N LEU A 142 -8.96 4.45 -10.47
CA LEU A 142 -8.16 3.67 -11.40
C LEU A 142 -9.01 2.54 -11.98
N GLU A 143 -9.26 2.59 -13.28
CA GLU A 143 -10.09 1.62 -13.99
C GLU A 143 -9.25 0.70 -14.89
N SER A 144 -9.69 -0.54 -15.05
CA SER A 144 -9.17 -1.46 -16.06
C SER A 144 -9.86 -1.21 -17.41
N ARG A 145 -9.12 -0.71 -18.40
CA ARG A 145 -9.61 -0.47 -19.77
C ARG A 145 -8.63 -1.06 -20.76
N GLU A 146 -8.76 -2.37 -21.00
CA GLU A 146 -7.80 -3.14 -21.80
C GLU A 146 -7.37 -2.42 -23.10
N PRO A 147 -6.05 -2.36 -23.39
CA PRO A 147 -4.94 -2.96 -22.64
C PRO A 147 -4.41 -2.10 -21.48
N ASP A 148 -5.01 -0.93 -21.24
CA ASP A 148 -4.48 0.08 -20.33
C ASP A 148 -5.16 0.03 -18.95
N LEU A 149 -4.46 0.59 -17.96
CA LEU A 149 -5.09 1.12 -16.76
C LEU A 149 -5.27 2.62 -16.90
N VAL A 150 -6.48 3.11 -16.67
CA VAL A 150 -6.86 4.52 -16.86
C VAL A 150 -7.30 5.11 -15.54
N LEU A 151 -6.59 6.14 -15.10
CA LEU A 151 -6.96 6.93 -13.94
C LEU A 151 -7.93 8.02 -14.36
N VAL A 152 -9.14 7.98 -13.85
CA VAL A 152 -10.14 9.04 -13.94
C VAL A 152 -10.00 9.91 -12.69
N ARG A 153 -9.78 11.20 -12.88
CA ARG A 153 -9.74 12.21 -11.83
C ARG A 153 -11.00 13.05 -11.94
N THR A 154 -11.76 13.17 -10.86
CA THR A 154 -12.96 13.98 -10.82
C THR A 154 -12.91 14.93 -9.64
N SER A 155 -12.97 16.23 -9.90
CA SER A 155 -13.08 17.25 -8.86
C SER A 155 -14.53 17.40 -8.36
N ASN A 156 -14.69 18.03 -7.19
CA ASN A 156 -16.00 18.28 -6.59
C ASN A 156 -16.96 19.13 -7.45
N ASP A 157 -16.45 19.90 -8.42
CA ASP A 157 -17.25 20.62 -9.41
C ASP A 157 -17.72 19.73 -10.59
N GLY A 158 -17.37 18.44 -10.57
CA GLY A 158 -17.72 17.46 -11.60
C GLY A 158 -16.77 17.43 -12.80
N GLN A 159 -15.75 18.30 -12.86
CA GLN A 159 -14.78 18.24 -13.95
C GLN A 159 -13.97 16.96 -13.88
N SER A 160 -13.90 16.25 -15.00
CA SER A 160 -13.21 14.97 -15.10
C SER A 160 -12.08 15.03 -16.12
N SER A 161 -10.97 14.36 -15.81
CA SER A 161 -9.85 14.19 -16.72
C SER A 161 -9.21 12.82 -16.56
N GLU A 162 -8.56 12.34 -17.61
CA GLU A 162 -7.99 10.98 -17.62
C GLU A 162 -6.47 11.00 -17.74
N VAL A 163 -5.83 10.00 -17.11
CA VAL A 163 -4.41 9.66 -17.32
C VAL A 163 -4.33 8.18 -17.69
N ARG A 164 -3.70 7.88 -18.83
CA ARG A 164 -3.53 6.50 -19.31
C ARG A 164 -2.24 5.88 -18.81
N ASN A 165 -2.18 4.55 -18.90
CA ASN A 165 -1.02 3.71 -18.57
C ASN A 165 -0.56 3.91 -17.12
N VAL A 166 -1.52 4.09 -16.21
CA VAL A 166 -1.24 4.26 -14.78
C VAL A 166 -0.97 2.90 -14.17
N THR A 167 0.16 2.72 -13.50
CA THR A 167 0.58 1.43 -12.95
C THR A 167 0.10 1.20 -11.52
N THR A 168 -0.07 2.29 -10.75
CA THR A 168 -0.41 2.29 -9.33
C THR A 168 -1.04 3.62 -8.94
N LEU A 169 -1.93 3.59 -7.95
CA LEU A 169 -2.56 4.73 -7.29
C LEU A 169 -2.51 4.49 -5.78
N VAL A 170 -2.07 5.49 -5.01
CA VAL A 170 -2.01 5.43 -3.55
C VAL A 170 -2.47 6.76 -2.95
N GLY A 171 -3.40 6.71 -2.00
CA GLY A 171 -3.81 7.86 -1.18
C GLY A 171 -2.97 8.05 0.09
N ALA A 172 -2.81 9.29 0.55
CA ALA A 172 -2.37 9.57 1.90
C ALA A 172 -3.49 9.25 2.89
N VAL A 173 -3.14 8.73 4.08
CA VAL A 173 -4.11 8.35 5.12
C VAL A 173 -4.95 9.54 5.58
N ASP A 174 -4.37 10.75 5.58
CA ASP A 174 -5.05 11.99 5.96
C ASP A 174 -5.85 12.63 4.81
N GLY A 175 -5.87 12.02 3.62
CA GLY A 175 -6.54 12.55 2.44
C GLY A 175 -5.92 13.86 1.92
N SER A 176 -4.69 14.19 2.29
CA SER A 176 -4.03 15.43 1.83
C SER A 176 -3.50 15.32 0.40
N LEU A 177 -3.18 14.10 -0.05
CA LEU A 177 -2.49 13.87 -1.32
C LEU A 177 -2.78 12.47 -1.85
N ALA A 178 -2.94 12.34 -3.16
CA ALA A 178 -2.88 11.08 -3.87
C ALA A 178 -1.63 11.08 -4.75
N ALA A 179 -0.98 9.93 -4.88
CA ALA A 179 0.14 9.75 -5.79
C ALA A 179 -0.08 8.55 -6.70
N PHE A 180 0.38 8.67 -7.93
CA PHE A 180 0.27 7.60 -8.91
C PHE A 180 1.47 7.61 -9.84
N ALA A 181 1.76 6.47 -10.46
CA ALA A 181 2.80 6.35 -11.47
C ALA A 181 2.19 6.02 -12.82
N SER A 182 2.73 6.59 -13.89
CA SER A 182 2.43 6.15 -15.26
C SER A 182 3.71 5.69 -15.96
N GLN A 183 3.56 4.73 -16.87
CA GLN A 183 4.68 4.19 -17.64
C GLN A 183 4.32 4.13 -19.11
N LYS A 184 5.27 4.46 -19.98
CA LYS A 184 5.07 4.32 -21.42
C LYS A 184 4.90 2.85 -21.78
N GLN A 185 4.00 2.57 -22.72
CA GLN A 185 3.78 1.24 -23.26
C GLN A 185 3.73 1.31 -24.80
N LYS A 186 4.10 0.21 -25.45
CA LYS A 186 3.82 -0.01 -26.87
C LYS A 186 2.32 -0.27 -27.05
N SER A 187 1.83 -0.20 -28.29
CA SER A 187 0.45 -0.62 -28.63
C SER A 187 0.15 -2.09 -28.31
N THR A 188 1.19 -2.90 -28.13
CA THR A 188 1.10 -4.30 -27.71
C THR A 188 0.97 -4.49 -26.19
N GLY A 189 0.98 -3.39 -25.40
CA GLY A 189 0.99 -3.42 -23.94
C GLY A 189 2.38 -3.62 -23.31
N GLU A 190 3.40 -3.90 -24.11
CA GLU A 190 4.78 -4.04 -23.62
C GLU A 190 5.28 -2.73 -23.02
N GLN A 191 5.85 -2.81 -21.82
CA GLN A 191 6.39 -1.64 -21.12
C GLN A 191 7.62 -1.08 -21.83
N LEU A 192 7.78 0.24 -21.78
CA LEU A 192 8.92 0.96 -22.29
C LEU A 192 9.66 1.69 -21.15
N ALA A 193 10.94 2.01 -21.39
CA ALA A 193 11.68 2.93 -20.55
C ALA A 193 10.98 4.29 -20.50
N GLY A 194 10.94 4.87 -19.30
CA GLY A 194 10.39 6.19 -19.08
C GLY A 194 9.05 6.14 -18.38
N SER A 195 9.03 6.72 -17.19
CA SER A 195 7.85 6.83 -16.34
C SER A 195 7.69 8.25 -15.81
N THR A 196 6.51 8.53 -15.26
CA THR A 196 6.25 9.74 -14.50
C THR A 196 5.59 9.37 -13.19
N VAL A 197 6.07 9.95 -12.09
CA VAL A 197 5.38 9.90 -10.79
C VAL A 197 4.65 11.22 -10.60
N TYR A 198 3.40 11.15 -10.20
CA TYR A 198 2.53 12.29 -9.93
C TYR A 198 2.18 12.32 -8.45
N ALA A 199 1.94 13.53 -7.95
CA ALA A 199 1.37 13.78 -6.65
C ALA A 199 0.36 14.92 -6.80
N GLU A 200 -0.88 14.68 -6.38
CA GLU A 200 -1.99 15.60 -6.57
C GLU A 200 -2.83 15.69 -5.29
N GLY A 201 -3.08 16.91 -4.81
CA GLY A 201 -4.11 17.19 -3.79
C GLY A 201 -5.34 17.73 -4.50
N SER A 202 -5.55 19.05 -4.46
CA SER A 202 -6.49 19.78 -5.31
C SER A 202 -5.96 19.99 -6.73
N ALA A 203 -6.85 20.48 -7.61
CA ALA A 203 -6.52 20.85 -8.98
C ALA A 203 -5.35 21.86 -9.10
N ALA A 204 -5.15 22.70 -8.08
CA ALA A 204 -4.05 23.66 -8.02
C ALA A 204 -2.70 23.03 -7.60
N ASN A 205 -2.74 21.92 -6.86
CA ASN A 205 -1.58 21.27 -6.25
C ASN A 205 -1.20 20.00 -7.01
N ARG A 206 -0.79 20.15 -8.28
CA ARG A 206 -0.35 19.02 -9.12
C ARG A 206 1.14 19.06 -9.37
N TYR A 207 1.82 18.01 -8.96
CA TYR A 207 3.27 17.84 -9.10
C TYR A 207 3.58 16.65 -9.99
N LYS A 208 4.69 16.74 -10.73
CA LYS A 208 5.19 15.65 -11.57
C LYS A 208 6.70 15.49 -11.43
N LEU A 209 7.15 14.24 -11.48
CA LEU A 209 8.55 13.85 -11.53
C LEU A 209 8.76 12.95 -12.74
N SER A 210 9.50 13.44 -13.73
CA SER A 210 9.86 12.66 -14.92
C SER A 210 11.06 11.76 -14.65
N LEU A 211 10.93 10.48 -14.99
CA LEU A 211 11.92 9.43 -14.78
C LEU A 211 12.26 8.77 -16.13
N PRO A 212 13.06 9.41 -17.00
CA PRO A 212 13.21 9.03 -18.41
C PRO A 212 13.80 7.63 -18.62
N ASN A 213 14.58 7.14 -17.65
CA ASN A 213 15.28 5.85 -17.74
C ASN A 213 14.75 4.81 -16.75
N ALA A 214 13.68 5.13 -16.01
CA ALA A 214 13.12 4.20 -15.04
C ALA A 214 12.16 3.21 -15.72
N TRP A 215 12.11 2.02 -15.13
CA TRP A 215 11.22 0.92 -15.52
C TRP A 215 10.42 0.45 -14.31
N ASN A 216 9.27 -0.17 -14.55
CA ASN A 216 8.43 -0.83 -13.53
C ASN A 216 8.12 0.09 -12.33
N VAL A 217 7.84 1.36 -12.60
CA VAL A 217 7.62 2.35 -11.53
C VAL A 217 6.28 2.11 -10.85
N ARG A 218 6.30 2.02 -9.53
CA ARG A 218 5.10 1.86 -8.68
C ARG A 218 5.16 2.77 -7.46
N VAL A 219 4.08 3.43 -7.13
CA VAL A 219 3.95 4.14 -5.85
C VAL A 219 3.71 3.10 -4.76
N ILE A 220 4.45 3.22 -3.66
CA ILE A 220 4.38 2.33 -2.49
C ILE A 220 3.59 2.98 -1.36
N ALA A 221 3.80 4.28 -1.12
CA ALA A 221 3.12 5.01 -0.05
C ALA A 221 3.16 6.52 -0.30
N VAL A 222 2.20 7.22 0.31
CA VAL A 222 2.28 8.65 0.59
C VAL A 222 2.32 8.83 2.10
N ALA A 223 3.46 9.29 2.61
CA ALA A 223 3.72 9.36 4.05
C ALA A 223 4.63 10.54 4.38
N ALA A 224 4.37 11.21 5.50
CA ALA A 224 5.16 12.37 5.98
C ALA A 224 5.48 13.42 4.89
N GLY A 225 4.48 13.76 4.05
CA GLY A 225 4.62 14.73 2.96
C GLY A 225 5.53 14.29 1.82
N LYS A 226 5.83 12.99 1.70
CA LYS A 226 6.67 12.40 0.66
C LYS A 226 5.91 11.31 -0.09
N VAL A 227 6.27 11.15 -1.35
CA VAL A 227 5.92 9.98 -2.15
C VAL A 227 7.06 8.99 -2.08
N PHE A 228 6.74 7.79 -1.66
CA PHE A 228 7.61 6.63 -1.68
C PHE A 228 7.25 5.81 -2.91
N TYR A 229 8.22 5.54 -3.78
CA TYR A 229 7.98 4.75 -4.98
C TYR A 229 9.14 3.79 -5.23
N ALA A 230 8.82 2.64 -5.82
CA ALA A 230 9.81 1.69 -6.28
C ALA A 230 10.02 1.85 -7.79
N ALA A 231 11.26 1.70 -8.24
CA ALA A 231 11.60 1.70 -9.65
C ALA A 231 12.79 0.76 -9.92
N THR A 232 12.84 0.24 -11.14
CA THR A 232 13.95 -0.59 -11.62
C THR A 232 14.84 0.20 -12.58
N PRO A 233 16.17 0.03 -12.55
CA PRO A 233 17.09 0.72 -13.47
C PRO A 233 17.08 0.12 -14.89
N SER A 234 16.51 -1.07 -15.05
CA SER A 234 16.36 -1.81 -16.30
C SER A 234 15.07 -2.62 -16.24
N GLU A 235 14.59 -3.10 -17.38
CA GLU A 235 13.35 -3.88 -17.50
C GLU A 235 13.28 -5.09 -16.55
N SER A 236 14.41 -5.78 -16.33
CA SER A 236 14.55 -6.94 -15.45
C SER A 236 15.29 -6.66 -14.14
N GLY A 237 15.52 -5.38 -13.81
CA GLY A 237 16.28 -4.99 -12.63
C GLY A 237 15.55 -5.25 -11.33
N VAL A 238 16.29 -5.29 -10.22
CA VAL A 238 15.70 -5.35 -8.88
C VAL A 238 15.15 -3.97 -8.51
N PRO A 239 13.87 -3.85 -8.08
CA PRO A 239 13.28 -2.57 -7.72
C PRO A 239 14.00 -1.97 -6.51
N ARG A 240 14.24 -0.67 -6.54
CA ARG A 240 14.84 0.11 -5.44
C ARG A 240 13.83 1.11 -4.94
N LEU A 241 13.86 1.41 -3.64
CA LEU A 241 13.00 2.44 -3.06
C LEU A 241 13.58 3.84 -3.28
N TYR A 242 12.70 4.78 -3.61
CA TYR A 242 12.99 6.19 -3.77
C TYR A 242 12.01 7.01 -2.93
N THR A 243 12.49 8.15 -2.44
CA THR A 243 11.67 9.18 -1.81
C THR A 243 11.65 10.44 -2.65
N TRP A 244 10.47 11.01 -2.86
CA TRP A 244 10.28 12.27 -3.56
C TRP A 244 9.42 13.21 -2.72
N VAL A 245 9.87 14.46 -2.60
CA VAL A 245 9.05 15.53 -2.03
C VAL A 245 8.36 16.22 -3.21
N PRO A 246 7.01 16.24 -3.26
CA PRO A 246 6.28 16.91 -4.34
C PRO A 246 6.78 18.34 -4.58
N GLY A 247 6.92 18.71 -5.86
CA GLY A 247 7.48 20.00 -6.29
C GLY A 247 9.00 20.02 -6.48
N ARG A 248 9.75 19.04 -5.96
CA ARG A 248 11.17 18.89 -6.29
C ARG A 248 11.37 18.24 -7.66
N SER A 249 12.43 18.63 -8.36
CA SER A 249 12.78 18.12 -9.69
C SER A 249 13.46 16.74 -9.68
N SER A 250 13.81 16.22 -8.50
CA SER A 250 14.51 14.94 -8.35
C SER A 250 14.06 14.19 -7.10
N ALA A 251 14.21 12.87 -7.13
CA ALA A 251 14.03 11.98 -6.00
C ALA A 251 15.38 11.53 -5.42
N THR A 252 15.35 11.05 -4.18
CA THR A 252 16.51 10.46 -3.50
C THR A 252 16.31 8.96 -3.39
N ALA A 253 17.32 8.17 -3.81
CA ALA A 253 17.29 6.72 -3.61
C ALA A 253 17.53 6.39 -2.12
N VAL A 254 16.72 5.48 -1.57
CA VAL A 254 16.91 4.96 -0.22
C VAL A 254 17.94 3.85 -0.27
N LYS A 255 19.06 4.03 0.44
CA LYS A 255 20.16 3.07 0.41
C LYS A 255 19.76 1.77 1.11
N GLY A 256 20.17 0.63 0.55
CA GLY A 256 20.00 -0.69 1.16
C GLY A 256 18.58 -1.27 1.07
N ILE A 257 17.62 -0.55 0.49
CA ILE A 257 16.23 -1.03 0.38
C ILE A 257 15.93 -1.43 -1.07
N THR A 258 15.78 -2.73 -1.27
CA THR A 258 15.36 -3.36 -2.52
C THR A 258 14.02 -4.05 -2.34
N SER A 259 13.22 -4.11 -3.40
CA SER A 259 11.89 -4.75 -3.40
C SER A 259 11.00 -4.33 -2.23
N PRO A 260 10.79 -3.01 -2.03
CA PRO A 260 9.90 -2.53 -0.98
C PRO A 260 8.46 -2.99 -1.24
N THR A 261 7.77 -3.38 -0.18
CA THR A 261 6.37 -3.81 -0.24
C THR A 261 5.44 -2.85 0.50
N ALA A 262 5.91 -2.18 1.55
CA ALA A 262 5.15 -1.18 2.29
C ALA A 262 6.07 -0.17 3.00
N VAL A 263 5.53 0.99 3.33
CA VAL A 263 6.17 2.01 4.17
C VAL A 263 5.17 2.44 5.24
N SER A 264 5.62 2.67 6.48
CA SER A 264 4.74 3.12 7.56
C SER A 264 4.18 4.52 7.31
N ALA A 265 3.05 4.86 7.94
CA ALA A 265 2.34 6.13 7.72
C ALA A 265 3.20 7.39 8.02
N ASP A 266 4.17 7.28 8.92
CA ASP A 266 5.15 8.33 9.24
C ASP A 266 6.45 8.28 8.41
N GLY A 267 6.59 7.27 7.54
CA GLY A 267 7.78 7.08 6.71
C GLY A 267 9.03 6.65 7.46
N GLU A 268 8.93 6.12 8.67
CA GLU A 268 10.09 5.68 9.46
C GLU A 268 10.48 4.22 9.23
N LEU A 269 9.52 3.35 8.93
CA LEU A 269 9.74 1.93 8.68
C LEU A 269 9.42 1.57 7.24
N VAL A 270 10.12 0.56 6.75
CA VAL A 270 9.89 -0.04 5.45
C VAL A 270 9.86 -1.55 5.57
N ALA A 271 8.91 -2.15 4.88
CA ALA A 271 8.86 -3.57 4.61
C ALA A 271 9.47 -3.85 3.23
N ALA A 272 10.25 -4.92 3.12
CA ALA A 272 10.89 -5.30 1.87
C ALA A 272 10.96 -6.82 1.71
N ALA A 273 10.76 -7.29 0.48
CA ALA A 273 11.07 -8.65 0.08
C ALA A 273 12.59 -8.80 -0.14
N GLU A 274 13.21 -9.77 0.52
CA GLU A 274 14.67 -9.99 0.46
C GLU A 274 15.05 -11.11 -0.50
N THR A 275 14.32 -12.22 -0.46
CA THR A 275 14.53 -13.37 -1.34
C THR A 275 13.18 -13.73 -1.91
N ILE A 276 13.10 -13.90 -3.22
CA ILE A 276 11.90 -14.38 -3.92
C ILE A 276 12.37 -15.57 -4.75
N GLY A 277 11.90 -16.78 -4.44
CA GLY A 277 12.25 -17.97 -5.19
C GLY A 277 11.15 -19.03 -5.10
N GLY A 278 11.27 -20.08 -5.91
CA GLY A 278 10.29 -21.17 -5.94
C GLY A 278 10.17 -21.95 -4.62
N ALA A 279 11.12 -21.80 -3.69
CA ALA A 279 11.10 -22.39 -2.36
C ALA A 279 10.44 -21.49 -1.28
N GLY A 280 9.95 -20.32 -1.68
CA GLY A 280 9.34 -19.33 -0.78
C GLY A 280 10.00 -17.96 -0.88
N SER A 281 9.38 -16.97 -0.24
CA SER A 281 9.93 -15.63 -0.13
C SER A 281 10.22 -15.26 1.32
N CYS A 282 11.26 -14.46 1.54
CA CYS A 282 11.53 -13.88 2.84
C CYS A 282 11.32 -12.37 2.78
N SER A 283 10.79 -11.82 3.86
CA SER A 283 10.58 -10.39 4.02
C SER A 283 11.20 -9.90 5.31
N ASN A 284 11.40 -8.60 5.40
CA ASN A 284 11.96 -7.95 6.58
C ASN A 284 11.30 -6.60 6.82
N VAL A 285 11.42 -6.13 8.05
CA VAL A 285 11.14 -4.74 8.42
C VAL A 285 12.45 -4.07 8.79
N SER A 286 12.67 -2.88 8.23
CA SER A 286 13.88 -2.07 8.42
C SER A 286 13.53 -0.63 8.78
N GLU A 287 14.42 0.03 9.52
CA GLU A 287 14.41 1.48 9.67
C GLU A 287 14.77 2.12 8.33
N LEU A 288 13.91 3.02 7.83
CA LEU A 288 14.12 3.65 6.54
C LEU A 288 15.37 4.55 6.52
N ALA A 289 15.60 5.31 7.60
CA ALA A 289 16.68 6.30 7.67
C ALA A 289 18.08 5.67 7.64
N THR A 290 18.22 4.51 8.29
CA THR A 290 19.51 3.82 8.48
C THR A 290 19.68 2.60 7.57
N GLY A 291 18.57 2.05 7.05
CA GLY A 291 18.54 0.74 6.40
C GLY A 291 18.76 -0.42 7.39
N LYS A 292 18.74 -0.16 8.70
CA LYS A 292 18.95 -1.19 9.72
C LYS A 292 17.75 -2.12 9.75
N LYS A 293 18.00 -3.40 9.47
CA LYS A 293 17.01 -4.47 9.61
C LYS A 293 16.65 -4.65 11.09
N LEU A 294 15.37 -4.53 11.41
CA LEU A 294 14.85 -4.75 12.75
C LEU A 294 14.63 -6.24 13.00
N TRP A 295 13.97 -6.90 12.06
CA TRP A 295 13.72 -8.35 12.09
C TRP A 295 13.41 -8.87 10.68
N ARG A 296 13.39 -10.20 10.54
CA ARG A 296 13.19 -10.93 9.29
C ARG A 296 12.28 -12.12 9.50
N THR A 297 11.47 -12.44 8.50
CA THR A 297 10.67 -13.67 8.45
C THR A 297 10.70 -14.31 7.06
N CYS A 298 10.53 -15.62 6.99
CA CYS A 298 10.29 -16.35 5.74
C CYS A 298 8.93 -17.05 5.72
N GLU A 299 8.13 -16.85 6.76
CA GLU A 299 6.77 -17.40 6.85
C GLU A 299 5.76 -16.45 6.21
N TYR A 300 6.07 -15.15 6.21
CA TYR A 300 5.14 -14.09 5.80
C TYR A 300 5.80 -13.15 4.79
N MET A 301 4.98 -12.65 3.86
CA MET A 301 5.26 -11.43 3.13
C MET A 301 4.63 -10.26 3.87
N ILE A 302 5.38 -9.19 4.12
CA ILE A 302 4.83 -8.03 4.82
C ILE A 302 4.13 -7.12 3.81
N ALA A 303 2.85 -6.82 4.05
CA ALA A 303 2.00 -6.03 3.17
C ALA A 303 1.67 -4.64 3.71
N GLY A 304 1.83 -4.39 5.01
CA GLY A 304 1.46 -3.10 5.60
C GLY A 304 1.75 -2.98 7.09
N PHE A 305 1.39 -1.82 7.63
CA PHE A 305 1.56 -1.43 9.04
C PHE A 305 0.27 -0.80 9.56
N THR A 306 0.01 -0.90 10.86
CA THR A 306 -0.89 0.07 11.52
C THR A 306 -0.26 1.47 11.53
N PRO A 307 -1.06 2.55 11.63
CA PRO A 307 -0.54 3.92 11.69
C PRO A 307 0.54 4.12 12.77
N ASP A 308 0.37 3.55 13.95
CA ASP A 308 1.32 3.59 15.06
C ASP A 308 2.53 2.64 14.92
N LYS A 309 2.56 1.81 13.87
CA LYS A 309 3.58 0.79 13.56
C LYS A 309 3.68 -0.35 14.58
N SER A 310 2.81 -0.40 15.58
CA SER A 310 2.88 -1.45 16.61
C SER A 310 2.55 -2.82 16.03
N ILE A 311 1.83 -2.85 14.91
CA ILE A 311 1.39 -4.06 14.22
C ILE A 311 1.84 -4.03 12.77
N VAL A 312 2.22 -5.22 12.29
CA VAL A 312 2.61 -5.47 10.91
C VAL A 312 1.63 -6.48 10.29
N ILE A 313 1.14 -6.16 9.09
CA ILE A 313 0.19 -6.97 8.35
C ILE A 313 0.98 -7.95 7.46
N GLY A 314 0.74 -9.24 7.68
CA GLY A 314 1.35 -10.34 6.94
C GLY A 314 0.37 -10.99 5.97
N THR A 315 0.89 -11.36 4.80
CA THR A 315 0.27 -12.22 3.79
C THR A 315 1.17 -13.44 3.56
N PRO A 316 0.74 -14.46 2.77
CA PRO A 316 1.57 -15.64 2.58
C PRO A 316 2.91 -15.26 1.93
N ALA A 317 4.00 -15.88 2.38
CA ALA A 317 5.32 -15.73 1.75
C ALA A 317 5.35 -16.13 0.26
N TYR A 318 4.38 -16.92 -0.17
CA TYR A 318 4.18 -17.31 -1.55
C TYR A 318 2.69 -17.16 -1.88
N GLY A 319 2.39 -16.30 -2.84
CA GLY A 319 1.03 -16.11 -3.35
C GLY A 319 0.89 -16.82 -4.68
N ASP A 320 0.06 -17.86 -4.71
CA ASP A 320 -0.45 -18.44 -5.93
C ASP A 320 -1.99 -18.46 -5.93
N GLY A 321 -2.55 -18.56 -7.13
CA GLY A 321 -3.98 -18.62 -7.32
C GLY A 321 -4.69 -17.28 -7.15
N TYR A 322 -5.95 -17.37 -6.70
CA TYR A 322 -6.92 -16.26 -6.69
C TYR A 322 -6.68 -15.27 -5.54
N ALA A 323 -6.59 -15.78 -4.32
CA ALA A 323 -6.33 -15.00 -3.12
C ALA A 323 -5.81 -15.92 -1.98
N PRO A 324 -5.02 -15.38 -1.04
CA PRO A 324 -4.66 -16.05 0.21
C PRO A 324 -5.86 -16.60 0.98
N LEU A 325 -5.73 -17.78 1.59
CA LEU A 325 -6.73 -18.35 2.50
C LEU A 325 -6.48 -18.01 3.98
N SER A 326 -5.49 -17.16 4.21
CA SER A 326 -5.09 -16.70 5.53
C SER A 326 -4.43 -15.33 5.49
N SER A 327 -4.62 -14.57 6.56
CA SER A 327 -3.94 -13.29 6.82
C SER A 327 -3.43 -13.28 8.26
N TRP A 328 -2.32 -12.58 8.51
CA TRP A 328 -1.64 -12.58 9.80
C TRP A 328 -1.38 -11.16 10.31
N LEU A 329 -1.33 -11.02 11.63
CA LEU A 329 -0.72 -9.88 12.29
C LEU A 329 0.50 -10.29 13.08
N LEU A 330 1.54 -9.50 12.94
CA LEU A 330 2.82 -9.66 13.62
C LEU A 330 3.05 -8.43 14.51
N ASP A 331 3.75 -8.66 15.62
CA ASP A 331 4.27 -7.58 16.45
C ASP A 331 5.30 -6.77 15.66
N GLY A 332 5.11 -5.47 15.55
CA GLY A 332 5.94 -4.61 14.70
C GLY A 332 7.39 -4.50 15.17
N LYS A 333 7.68 -4.78 16.44
CA LYS A 333 9.05 -4.71 17.00
C LYS A 333 9.82 -6.02 16.85
N THR A 334 9.14 -7.15 16.96
CA THR A 334 9.77 -8.47 17.08
C THR A 334 9.46 -9.39 15.90
N GLY A 335 8.42 -9.10 15.11
CA GLY A 335 7.90 -9.97 14.07
C GLY A 335 7.13 -11.19 14.60
N ALA A 336 6.86 -11.26 15.92
CA ALA A 336 6.17 -12.38 16.53
C ALA A 336 4.71 -12.44 16.08
N LEU A 337 4.22 -13.62 15.72
CA LEU A 337 2.82 -13.81 15.33
C LEU A 337 1.87 -13.52 16.49
N LEU A 338 0.93 -12.60 16.27
CA LEU A 338 -0.12 -12.17 17.20
C LEU A 338 -1.49 -12.77 16.84
N ARG A 339 -1.86 -12.73 15.56
CA ARG A 339 -3.16 -13.22 15.05
C ARG A 339 -3.03 -13.86 13.68
N GLU A 340 -3.90 -14.81 13.42
CA GLU A 340 -4.15 -15.41 12.10
C GLU A 340 -5.66 -15.49 11.86
N TRP A 341 -6.14 -14.97 10.74
CA TRP A 341 -7.50 -15.23 10.24
C TRP A 341 -7.47 -16.25 9.11
N THR A 342 -8.47 -17.12 9.05
CA THR A 342 -8.61 -18.19 8.05
C THR A 342 -10.08 -18.39 7.68
N GLY A 343 -10.34 -19.18 6.62
CA GLY A 343 -11.69 -19.70 6.32
C GLY A 343 -12.45 -18.96 5.21
N VAL A 344 -11.87 -17.88 4.70
CA VAL A 344 -12.32 -17.11 3.53
C VAL A 344 -11.09 -16.81 2.65
N ALA A 345 -11.32 -16.35 1.43
CA ALA A 345 -10.26 -15.77 0.59
C ALA A 345 -10.05 -14.30 1.00
N PHE A 346 -8.80 -13.89 1.22
CA PHE A 346 -8.42 -12.54 1.63
C PHE A 346 -7.77 -11.83 0.44
N ARG A 347 -8.53 -11.00 -0.28
CA ARG A 347 -8.04 -10.29 -1.47
C ARG A 347 -7.12 -9.14 -1.11
N GLU A 348 -7.48 -8.40 -0.08
CA GLU A 348 -6.71 -7.26 0.41
C GLU A 348 -6.91 -7.09 1.93
N VAL A 349 -5.87 -6.65 2.63
CA VAL A 349 -5.90 -6.38 4.07
C VAL A 349 -5.13 -5.10 4.37
N ARG A 350 -5.75 -4.17 5.10
CA ARG A 350 -5.10 -2.93 5.54
C ARG A 350 -5.58 -2.49 6.91
N ALA A 351 -4.82 -1.61 7.54
CA ALA A 351 -5.25 -0.96 8.77
C ALA A 351 -6.32 0.10 8.46
N GLU A 352 -7.37 0.13 9.26
CA GLU A 352 -8.27 1.29 9.34
C GLU A 352 -7.74 2.30 10.35
N ASP A 353 -7.29 1.79 11.51
CA ASP A 353 -6.68 2.53 12.59
C ASP A 353 -5.73 1.59 13.38
N ASP A 354 -5.25 2.03 14.54
CA ASP A 354 -4.32 1.23 15.37
C ASP A 354 -4.97 0.03 16.06
N GLN A 355 -6.29 -0.09 16.00
CA GLN A 355 -7.08 -1.10 16.71
C GLN A 355 -7.89 -2.01 15.77
N HIS A 356 -8.02 -1.65 14.49
CA HIS A 356 -8.88 -2.34 13.56
C HIS A 356 -8.22 -2.53 12.19
N LEU A 357 -8.48 -3.69 11.61
CA LEU A 357 -8.18 -3.99 10.21
C LEU A 357 -9.46 -3.96 9.40
N LEU A 358 -9.30 -3.61 8.13
CA LEU A 358 -10.27 -3.92 7.09
C LEU A 358 -9.71 -4.98 6.18
N MET A 359 -10.55 -5.95 5.83
CA MET A 359 -10.20 -7.05 4.94
C MET A 359 -11.25 -7.17 3.85
N GLU A 360 -10.80 -7.17 2.61
CA GLU A 360 -11.62 -7.53 1.46
C GLU A 360 -11.66 -9.06 1.36
N VAL A 361 -12.85 -9.64 1.56
CA VAL A 361 -13.00 -11.10 1.64
C VAL A 361 -14.15 -11.63 0.81
N ASP A 362 -14.00 -12.87 0.36
CA ASP A 362 -15.03 -13.66 -0.31
C ASP A 362 -14.88 -15.16 0.02
N ASP A 363 -15.85 -15.99 -0.37
CA ASP A 363 -15.82 -17.45 -0.15
C ASP A 363 -15.11 -18.20 -1.30
N GLY A 364 -14.52 -17.49 -2.27
CA GLY A 364 -13.82 -18.02 -3.45
C GLY A 364 -14.09 -17.23 -4.75
N PRO A 365 -13.45 -17.65 -5.85
CA PRO A 365 -13.63 -17.01 -7.17
C PRO A 365 -15.11 -16.93 -7.58
N GLU A 366 -15.53 -15.79 -8.12
CA GLU A 366 -16.89 -15.54 -8.61
C GLU A 366 -17.98 -15.67 -7.51
N THR A 367 -17.59 -15.65 -6.24
CA THR A 367 -18.55 -15.63 -5.12
C THR A 367 -18.86 -14.20 -4.69
N LYS A 368 -19.90 -14.07 -3.84
CA LYS A 368 -20.17 -12.79 -3.18
C LYS A 368 -19.15 -12.58 -2.07
N GLY A 369 -18.76 -11.33 -1.87
CA GLY A 369 -17.86 -10.95 -0.80
C GLY A 369 -18.32 -9.70 -0.07
N ALA A 370 -17.49 -9.22 0.84
CA ALA A 370 -17.69 -7.98 1.57
C ALA A 370 -16.36 -7.43 2.08
N ILE A 371 -16.39 -6.19 2.55
CA ILE A 371 -15.38 -5.69 3.47
C ILE A 371 -15.79 -6.09 4.88
N ILE A 372 -14.91 -6.78 5.58
CA ILE A 372 -15.05 -7.07 7.01
C ILE A 372 -14.09 -6.19 7.81
N ARG A 373 -14.50 -5.88 9.04
CA ARG A 373 -13.72 -5.11 10.00
C ARG A 373 -13.40 -6.01 11.18
N CYS A 374 -12.12 -6.14 11.52
CA CYS A 374 -11.68 -7.03 12.60
C CYS A 374 -10.92 -6.25 13.66
N THR A 375 -11.26 -6.45 14.93
CA THR A 375 -10.56 -5.90 16.08
C THR A 375 -9.24 -6.63 16.27
N ILE A 376 -8.14 -5.90 16.27
CA ILE A 376 -6.78 -6.45 16.34
C ILE A 376 -6.59 -7.23 17.66
N SER A 377 -6.96 -6.62 18.78
CA SER A 377 -6.71 -7.14 20.12
C SER A 377 -7.52 -8.39 20.45
N THR A 378 -8.73 -8.56 19.92
CA THR A 378 -9.62 -9.70 20.21
C THR A 378 -9.74 -10.71 19.07
N GLY A 379 -9.48 -10.28 17.83
CA GLY A 379 -9.67 -11.08 16.62
C GLY A 379 -11.11 -11.13 16.14
N ASP A 380 -12.06 -10.53 16.86
CA ASP A 380 -13.48 -10.51 16.49
C ASP A 380 -13.69 -9.68 15.22
N CYS A 381 -14.60 -10.14 14.37
CA CYS A 381 -14.90 -9.50 13.09
C CYS A 381 -16.39 -9.20 12.95
N GLU A 382 -16.69 -8.14 12.22
CA GLU A 382 -18.02 -7.70 11.81
C GLU A 382 -18.03 -7.39 10.31
N ARG A 383 -19.18 -7.44 9.65
CA ARG A 383 -19.31 -6.98 8.25
C ARG A 383 -19.37 -5.46 8.22
N ALA A 384 -18.39 -4.84 7.59
CA ALA A 384 -18.35 -3.39 7.38
C ALA A 384 -19.20 -2.96 6.18
N THR A 385 -19.38 -3.84 5.20
CA THR A 385 -20.29 -3.64 4.06
C THR A 385 -21.30 -4.78 3.95
N PRO A 386 -22.42 -4.59 3.23
CA PRO A 386 -23.28 -5.68 2.80
C PRO A 386 -22.49 -6.72 1.97
N ILE A 387 -23.02 -7.95 1.92
CA ILE A 387 -22.50 -9.00 1.03
C ILE A 387 -22.97 -8.70 -0.40
N THR A 388 -22.03 -8.38 -1.29
CA THR A 388 -22.26 -8.00 -2.68
C THR A 388 -21.47 -8.90 -3.65
N PRO A 389 -21.83 -8.97 -4.93
CA PRO A 389 -21.00 -9.57 -5.96
C PRO A 389 -19.52 -9.13 -5.89
N GLY A 390 -18.59 -10.06 -6.14
CA GLY A 390 -17.14 -9.92 -5.92
C GLY A 390 -16.44 -8.74 -6.60
N ASP A 391 -16.98 -8.23 -7.69
CA ASP A 391 -16.43 -7.16 -8.52
C ASP A 391 -16.98 -5.77 -8.17
N GLU A 392 -17.87 -5.66 -7.19
CA GLU A 392 -18.57 -4.42 -6.85
C GLU A 392 -18.03 -3.74 -5.58
N PHE A 393 -17.07 -4.32 -4.85
CA PHE A 393 -16.47 -3.72 -3.66
C PHE A 393 -14.94 -3.80 -3.67
N GLY A 394 -14.28 -2.93 -2.91
CA GLY A 394 -12.83 -2.97 -2.76
C GLY A 394 -12.29 -1.95 -1.76
N LEU A 395 -11.08 -2.21 -1.25
CA LEU A 395 -10.49 -1.35 -0.22
C LEU A 395 -9.89 -0.06 -0.78
N GLY A 396 -9.58 0.11 -2.05
CA GLY A 396 -8.95 1.35 -2.53
C GLY A 396 -7.46 1.42 -2.16
N GLY A 397 -6.70 2.18 -2.94
CA GLY A 397 -5.24 2.06 -3.04
C GLY A 397 -4.42 3.04 -2.23
#